data_AF-A0A2V6XLF0-F1
#
_entry.id   AF-A0A2V6XLF0-F1
#
_cell.length_a   1.000
_cell.length_b   1.000
_cell.length_c   1.000
_cell.angle_alpha   90.00
_cell.angle_beta   90.00
_cell.angle_gamma   90.00
#
_symmetry.space_group_name_H-M   'P 1'
#
loop_
_entity.id
_entity.type
_entity.pdbx_description
1 polymer ?
#
loop_
_entity_poly.entity_id
_entity_poly.type
_entity_poly.pdbx_seq_one_letter_code
_entity_poly.pdbx_strand_id
1 'polypeptide(L)'
;MATAPEPPLRITPDMLLSRRIDFERRMRRFPPLTVAILVVLVAIFLVEIRVGALTSREAIVAMGALARERVAGGEYWRLLTAPWLHGGVDHLVGNGVALFILGMLCEAAFGPAQFVVLYVLSGLAGSLVSLAVSAGPSVGASGAIFGLQGAAIVLFRLHRDRLLVRDRRVGLVLLVWAIYSIVAGLMEPFIDNGAHIGGALGGALIARRLHPVVLSPLPPERAATVRRWLWLVAALLAAALVGWSTRR
;
A
#
# COMPACT_ATOMS: atom_id res chain seq x y z
N MET A 1 7.24 59.52 -30.46
CA MET A 1 6.08 59.16 -29.63
C MET A 1 6.57 58.27 -28.52
N ALA A 2 6.63 58.76 -27.27
CA ALA A 2 6.95 57.93 -26.13
C ALA A 2 5.72 57.09 -25.77
N THR A 3 5.82 55.77 -25.80
CA THR A 3 4.77 54.87 -25.37
C THR A 3 4.55 55.07 -23.87
N ALA A 4 3.32 55.37 -23.47
CA ALA A 4 2.97 55.52 -22.06
C ALA A 4 3.40 54.28 -21.28
N PRO A 5 3.97 54.44 -20.07
CA PRO A 5 4.39 53.30 -19.27
C PRO A 5 3.18 52.40 -18.99
N GLU A 6 3.32 51.11 -19.26
CA GLU A 6 2.26 50.15 -18.95
C GLU A 6 1.94 50.20 -17.45
N PRO A 7 0.65 50.19 -17.08
CA PRO A 7 0.26 50.21 -15.68
C PRO A 7 0.80 48.96 -14.96
N PRO A 8 1.24 49.10 -13.70
CA PRO A 8 1.78 47.97 -12.95
C PRO A 8 0.73 46.87 -12.82
N LEU A 9 1.15 45.64 -13.12
CA LEU A 9 0.33 44.43 -13.07
C LEU A 9 -0.25 44.27 -11.66
N ARG A 10 -1.58 44.42 -11.51
CA ARG A 10 -2.27 44.24 -10.22
C ARG A 10 -2.36 42.75 -9.91
N ILE A 11 -1.66 42.32 -8.87
CA ILE A 11 -1.78 40.95 -8.34
C ILE A 11 -3.17 40.80 -7.71
N THR A 12 -4.01 39.94 -8.31
CA THR A 12 -5.34 39.62 -7.78
C THR A 12 -5.29 38.36 -6.90
N PRO A 13 -6.26 38.15 -5.98
CA PRO A 13 -6.27 36.97 -5.10
C PRO A 13 -6.24 35.63 -5.84
N ASP A 14 -6.84 35.56 -7.03
CA ASP A 14 -6.80 34.39 -7.92
C ASP A 14 -5.44 34.14 -8.58
N MET A 15 -4.57 35.16 -8.67
CA MET A 15 -3.16 35.00 -9.04
C MET A 15 -2.31 34.43 -7.89
N LEU A 16 -2.76 34.61 -6.65
CA LEU A 16 -2.10 34.10 -5.44
C LEU A 16 -2.59 32.69 -5.06
N LEU A 17 -3.80 32.30 -5.48
CA LEU A 17 -4.35 30.98 -5.23
C LEU A 17 -3.87 29.98 -6.29
N SER A 18 -3.02 29.05 -5.86
CA SER A 18 -2.80 27.81 -6.61
C SER A 18 -4.15 27.15 -6.90
N ARG A 19 -4.56 27.09 -8.18
CA ARG A 19 -5.74 26.29 -8.61
C ARG A 19 -5.58 24.79 -8.32
N ARG A 20 -4.38 24.36 -7.91
CA ARG A 20 -4.08 22.98 -7.53
C ARG A 20 -4.57 22.68 -6.12
N ILE A 21 -5.03 21.46 -5.94
CA ILE A 21 -5.42 20.90 -4.65
C ILE A 21 -4.16 20.67 -3.83
N ASP A 22 -4.05 21.34 -2.68
CA ASP A 22 -3.05 21.06 -1.63
C ASP A 22 -3.29 19.64 -1.13
N PHE A 23 -2.41 18.72 -1.52
CA PHE A 23 -2.57 17.29 -1.28
C PHE A 23 -2.37 16.95 0.20
N GLU A 24 -1.40 17.59 0.85
CA GLU A 24 -1.12 17.38 2.27
C GLU A 24 -2.33 17.69 3.16
N ARG A 25 -3.14 18.70 2.81
CA ARG A 25 -4.40 18.99 3.53
C ARG A 25 -5.45 17.89 3.45
N ARG A 26 -5.34 16.97 2.50
CA ARG A 26 -6.26 15.84 2.31
C ARG A 26 -5.83 14.61 3.11
N MET A 27 -4.58 14.56 3.57
CA MET A 27 -4.07 13.48 4.38
C MET A 27 -4.59 13.58 5.81
N ARG A 28 -5.03 12.44 6.37
CA ARG A 28 -5.45 12.32 7.76
C ARG A 28 -4.26 11.88 8.59
N ARG A 29 -4.09 12.44 9.79
CA ARG A 29 -3.06 11.99 10.74
C ARG A 29 -3.20 10.51 11.10
N PHE A 30 -4.43 10.03 11.20
CA PHE A 30 -4.76 8.63 11.46
C PHE A 30 -5.70 8.11 10.35
N PRO A 31 -5.14 7.63 9.23
CA PRO A 31 -5.90 7.04 8.13
C PRO A 31 -6.48 5.68 8.58
N PRO A 32 -7.82 5.54 8.70
CA PRO A 32 -8.42 4.41 9.42
C PRO A 32 -8.14 3.05 8.78
N LEU A 33 -8.11 2.93 7.44
CA LEU A 33 -7.87 1.64 6.80
C LEU A 33 -6.39 1.25 6.88
N THR A 34 -5.49 2.22 6.70
CA THR A 34 -4.05 2.01 6.91
C THR A 34 -3.76 1.54 8.34
N VAL A 35 -4.37 2.19 9.35
CA VAL A 35 -4.25 1.76 10.75
C VAL A 35 -4.84 0.37 10.96
N ALA A 36 -6.00 0.07 10.36
CA ALA A 36 -6.61 -1.26 10.44
C ALA A 36 -5.70 -2.34 9.85
N ILE A 37 -5.09 -2.10 8.68
CA ILE A 37 -4.13 -3.03 8.06
C ILE A 37 -2.92 -3.22 8.98
N LEU A 38 -2.35 -2.15 9.55
CA LEU A 38 -1.24 -2.25 10.51
C LEU A 38 -1.59 -3.11 11.72
N VAL A 39 -2.78 -2.93 12.30
CA VAL A 39 -3.26 -3.75 13.41
C VAL A 39 -3.38 -5.22 13.00
N VAL A 40 -3.88 -5.50 11.79
CA VAL A 40 -3.95 -6.87 11.27
C VAL A 40 -2.56 -7.47 11.07
N LEU A 41 -1.60 -6.73 10.52
CA LEU A 41 -0.21 -7.20 10.37
C LEU A 41 0.41 -7.55 11.73
N VAL A 42 0.25 -6.68 12.72
CA VAL A 42 0.73 -6.94 14.09
C VAL A 42 0.04 -8.16 14.70
N ALA A 43 -1.28 -8.27 14.56
CA ALA A 43 -2.03 -9.41 15.11
C ALA A 43 -1.59 -10.75 14.49
N ILE A 44 -1.40 -10.79 13.17
CA ILE A 44 -0.91 -11.98 12.46
C ILE A 44 0.52 -12.31 12.92
N PHE A 45 1.38 -11.31 13.05
CA PHE A 45 2.75 -11.53 13.52
C PHE A 45 2.84 -12.07 14.95
N LEU A 46 1.93 -11.64 15.84
CA LEU A 46 1.83 -12.23 17.18
C LEU A 46 1.42 -13.71 17.12
N VAL A 47 0.57 -14.09 16.16
CA VAL A 47 0.24 -15.50 15.90
C VAL A 47 1.46 -16.24 15.35
N GLU A 48 2.22 -15.66 14.42
CA GLU A 48 3.47 -16.23 13.87
C GLU A 48 4.45 -16.58 14.99
N ILE A 49 4.66 -15.67 15.95
CA ILE A 49 5.50 -15.92 17.13
C ILE A 49 4.92 -17.06 17.98
N ARG A 50 3.62 -17.00 18.30
CA ARG A 50 2.97 -17.98 19.19
C ARG A 50 3.04 -19.41 18.65
N VAL A 51 2.94 -19.60 17.34
CA VAL A 51 2.95 -20.92 16.70
C VAL A 51 4.35 -21.36 16.26
N GLY A 52 5.39 -20.55 16.51
CA GLY A 52 6.76 -20.86 16.11
C GLY A 52 6.98 -20.78 14.60
N ALA A 53 6.19 -19.99 13.86
CA ALA A 53 6.36 -19.85 12.41
C ALA A 53 7.75 -19.30 12.03
N LEU A 54 8.38 -18.54 12.92
CA LEU A 54 9.70 -17.92 12.69
C LEU A 54 10.89 -18.85 12.98
N THR A 55 10.67 -20.09 13.44
CA THR A 55 11.77 -20.97 13.85
C THR A 55 12.49 -21.65 12.69
N SER A 56 11.84 -21.79 11.54
CA SER A 56 12.44 -22.36 10.33
C SER A 56 11.69 -21.96 9.06
N ARG A 57 12.33 -22.19 7.91
CA ARG A 57 11.73 -22.00 6.58
C ARG A 57 10.48 -22.85 6.41
N GLU A 58 10.50 -24.08 6.91
CA GLU A 58 9.38 -25.02 6.82
C GLU A 58 8.20 -24.56 7.67
N ALA A 59 8.47 -24.00 8.86
CA ALA A 59 7.44 -23.49 9.76
C ALA A 59 6.69 -22.29 9.15
N ILE A 60 7.39 -21.32 8.57
CA ILE A 60 6.73 -20.17 7.93
C ILE A 60 6.00 -20.57 6.64
N VAL A 61 6.52 -21.54 5.89
CA VAL A 61 5.79 -22.15 4.76
C VAL A 61 4.55 -22.88 5.26
N ALA A 62 4.61 -23.62 6.37
CA ALA A 62 3.41 -24.25 6.94
C ALA A 62 2.35 -23.22 7.34
N MET A 63 2.77 -22.05 7.84
CA MET A 63 1.88 -20.95 8.24
C MET A 63 1.19 -20.27 7.05
N GLY A 64 1.83 -20.22 5.87
CA GLY A 64 1.21 -19.65 4.68
C GLY A 64 2.12 -18.82 3.79
N ALA A 65 3.45 -18.87 3.98
CA ALA A 65 4.39 -18.21 3.08
C ALA A 65 4.20 -18.70 1.64
N LEU A 66 4.45 -17.83 0.67
CA LEU A 66 4.36 -18.22 -0.72
C LEU A 66 5.50 -19.19 -1.03
N ALA A 67 5.17 -20.38 -1.54
CA ALA A 67 6.16 -21.39 -1.93
C ALA A 67 5.69 -22.02 -3.25
N ARG A 68 6.57 -22.03 -4.25
CA ARG A 68 6.22 -22.40 -5.63
C ARG A 68 5.64 -23.80 -5.72
N GLU A 69 6.24 -24.76 -5.02
CA GLU A 69 5.84 -26.16 -5.01
C GLU A 69 4.48 -26.34 -4.36
N ARG A 70 4.18 -25.56 -3.31
CA ARG A 70 2.87 -25.58 -2.63
C ARG A 70 1.77 -25.00 -3.52
N VAL A 71 2.06 -23.92 -4.22
CA VAL A 71 1.12 -23.32 -5.18
C VAL A 71 0.87 -24.27 -6.35
N ALA A 72 1.90 -24.93 -6.87
CA ALA A 72 1.76 -25.97 -7.90
C ALA A 72 0.93 -27.18 -7.41
N GLY A 73 0.99 -27.47 -6.11
CA GLY A 73 0.14 -28.45 -5.44
C GLY A 73 -1.31 -28.01 -5.16
N GLY A 74 -1.71 -26.82 -5.62
CA GLY A 74 -3.08 -26.31 -5.49
C GLY A 74 -3.32 -25.34 -4.33
N GLU A 75 -2.28 -24.97 -3.56
CA GLU A 75 -2.40 -24.05 -2.43
C GLU A 75 -2.39 -22.57 -2.89
N TYR A 76 -3.26 -22.21 -3.84
CA TYR A 76 -3.34 -20.88 -4.46
C TYR A 76 -3.66 -19.75 -3.47
N TRP A 77 -4.28 -20.07 -2.34
CA TRP A 77 -4.57 -19.12 -1.26
C TRP A 77 -3.30 -18.43 -0.74
N ARG A 78 -2.13 -19.05 -0.90
CA ARG A 78 -0.81 -18.48 -0.55
C ARG A 78 -0.50 -17.17 -1.24
N LEU A 79 -1.04 -16.96 -2.45
CA LEU A 79 -0.91 -15.70 -3.18
C LEU A 79 -1.49 -14.50 -2.40
N LEU A 80 -2.50 -14.76 -1.57
CA LEU A 80 -3.19 -13.76 -0.77
C LEU A 80 -2.78 -13.77 0.70
N THR A 81 -2.33 -14.90 1.27
CA THR A 81 -1.90 -14.96 2.68
C THR A 81 -0.48 -14.49 2.90
N ALA A 82 0.45 -14.81 1.99
CA ALA A 82 1.86 -14.47 2.14
C ALA A 82 2.13 -12.97 2.38
N PRO A 83 1.41 -12.02 1.74
CA PRO A 83 1.57 -10.59 2.02
C PRO A 83 1.25 -10.14 3.45
N TRP A 84 0.66 -11.00 4.28
CA TRP A 84 0.31 -10.67 5.67
C TRP A 84 1.29 -11.23 6.70
N LEU A 85 2.14 -12.18 6.30
CA LEU A 85 3.16 -12.82 7.13
C LEU A 85 4.46 -12.00 7.13
N HIS A 86 5.31 -12.15 8.15
CA HIS A 86 6.60 -11.48 8.23
C HIS A 86 7.68 -12.41 8.78
N GLY A 87 8.85 -12.41 8.13
CA GLY A 87 9.99 -13.25 8.53
C GLY A 87 10.76 -12.78 9.76
N GLY A 88 10.40 -11.64 10.35
CA GLY A 88 11.15 -11.03 11.46
C GLY A 88 10.55 -9.72 11.95
N VAL A 89 11.00 -9.28 13.14
CA VAL A 89 10.53 -8.04 13.79
C VAL A 89 10.92 -6.80 12.98
N ASP A 90 12.17 -6.76 12.52
CA ASP A 90 12.73 -5.73 11.66
C ASP A 90 11.97 -5.63 10.34
N HIS A 91 11.63 -6.78 9.74
CA HIS A 91 10.81 -6.84 8.53
C HIS A 91 9.41 -6.27 8.77
N LEU A 92 8.73 -6.64 9.87
CA LEU A 92 7.43 -6.06 10.23
C LEU A 92 7.51 -4.55 10.49
N VAL A 93 8.50 -4.08 11.24
CA VAL A 93 8.67 -2.66 11.56
C VAL A 93 8.94 -1.85 10.29
N GLY A 94 9.83 -2.33 9.43
CA GLY A 94 10.14 -1.69 8.15
C GLY A 94 8.91 -1.54 7.25
N ASN A 95 8.13 -2.62 7.11
CA ASN A 95 6.88 -2.59 6.37
C ASN A 95 5.83 -1.71 7.05
N GLY A 96 5.74 -1.73 8.37
CA GLY A 96 4.78 -0.93 9.13
C GLY A 96 5.00 0.58 8.95
N VAL A 97 6.26 1.03 9.01
CA VAL A 97 6.61 2.44 8.78
C VAL A 97 6.29 2.84 7.33
N ALA A 98 6.70 2.03 6.36
CA ALA A 98 6.46 2.32 4.95
C ALA A 98 4.96 2.32 4.61
N LEU A 99 4.22 1.33 5.12
CA LEU A 99 2.76 1.25 4.98
C LEU A 99 2.07 2.46 5.62
N PHE A 100 2.53 2.93 6.79
CA PHE A 100 1.91 4.10 7.40
C PHE A 100 2.04 5.34 6.51
N ILE A 101 3.23 5.58 5.96
CA ILE A 101 3.51 6.74 5.10
C ILE A 101 2.75 6.63 3.76
N LEU A 102 2.91 5.51 3.05
CA LEU A 102 2.30 5.30 1.73
C LEU A 102 0.80 5.04 1.82
N GLY A 103 0.35 4.35 2.86
CA GLY A 103 -1.06 4.13 3.14
C GLY A 103 -1.79 5.43 3.42
N MET A 104 -1.23 6.32 4.25
CA MET A 104 -1.79 7.66 4.47
C MET A 104 -1.98 8.44 3.17
N LEU A 105 -0.98 8.40 2.30
CA LEU A 105 -1.00 9.05 0.99
C LEU A 105 -2.06 8.43 0.09
N CYS A 106 -2.02 7.11 -0.11
CA CYS A 106 -2.90 6.42 -1.05
C CYS A 106 -4.35 6.38 -0.56
N GLU A 107 -4.61 6.25 0.75
CA GLU A 107 -5.96 6.31 1.31
C GLU A 107 -6.56 7.71 1.14
N ALA A 108 -5.78 8.77 1.29
CA ALA A 108 -6.22 10.14 1.02
C ALA A 108 -6.48 10.38 -0.48
N ALA A 109 -5.63 9.82 -1.35
CA ALA A 109 -5.73 9.98 -2.79
C ALA A 109 -6.93 9.23 -3.40
N PHE A 110 -7.09 7.96 -3.04
CA PHE A 110 -8.02 7.03 -3.69
C PHE A 110 -9.28 6.78 -2.86
N GLY A 111 -9.30 7.18 -1.58
CA GLY A 111 -10.42 6.89 -0.69
C GLY A 111 -10.55 5.39 -0.38
N PRO A 112 -11.54 5.01 0.44
CA PRO A 112 -11.51 3.73 1.13
C PRO A 112 -11.63 2.50 0.20
N ALA A 113 -12.59 2.48 -0.73
CA ALA A 113 -12.80 1.34 -1.61
C ALA A 113 -11.61 1.12 -2.57
N GLN A 114 -11.18 2.18 -3.25
CA GLN A 114 -10.08 2.07 -4.21
C GLN A 114 -8.75 1.79 -3.51
N PHE A 115 -8.53 2.30 -2.29
CA PHE A 115 -7.35 1.98 -1.50
C PHE A 115 -7.26 0.50 -1.16
N VAL A 116 -8.36 -0.13 -0.70
CA VAL A 116 -8.40 -1.57 -0.43
C VAL A 116 -8.12 -2.38 -1.70
N VAL A 117 -8.76 -2.04 -2.81
CA VAL A 117 -8.51 -2.68 -4.11
C VAL A 117 -7.04 -2.54 -4.50
N LEU A 118 -6.49 -1.33 -4.37
CA LEU A 118 -5.11 -1.05 -4.72
C LEU A 118 -4.14 -1.87 -3.85
N TYR A 119 -4.33 -1.91 -2.53
CA TYR A 119 -3.48 -2.65 -1.61
C TYR A 119 -3.50 -4.15 -1.90
N VAL A 120 -4.70 -4.74 -1.97
CA VAL A 120 -4.87 -6.20 -2.17
C VAL A 120 -4.37 -6.64 -3.53
N LEU A 121 -4.75 -5.94 -4.61
CA LEU A 121 -4.35 -6.34 -5.95
C LEU A 121 -2.87 -6.07 -6.23
N SER A 122 -2.27 -5.06 -5.58
CA SER A 122 -0.81 -4.87 -5.64
C SER A 122 -0.06 -6.01 -4.94
N GLY A 123 -0.54 -6.43 -3.77
CA GLY A 123 0.01 -7.61 -3.08
C GLY A 123 -0.09 -8.87 -3.94
N LEU A 124 -1.25 -9.09 -4.56
CA LEU A 124 -1.46 -10.20 -5.50
C LEU A 124 -0.52 -10.13 -6.71
N ALA A 125 -0.36 -8.96 -7.33
CA ALA A 125 0.56 -8.77 -8.45
C ALA A 125 2.02 -9.06 -8.03
N GLY A 126 2.41 -8.62 -6.83
CA GLY A 126 3.70 -8.97 -6.22
C GLY A 126 3.87 -10.47 -6.06
N SER A 127 2.90 -11.15 -5.44
CA SER A 127 2.91 -12.61 -5.26
C SER A 127 3.00 -13.36 -6.59
N LEU A 128 2.32 -12.90 -7.64
CA LEU A 128 2.36 -13.53 -8.96
C LEU A 128 3.74 -13.41 -9.62
N VAL A 129 4.37 -12.24 -9.53
CA VAL A 129 5.73 -12.06 -10.08
C VAL A 129 6.76 -12.81 -9.25
N SER A 130 6.65 -12.76 -7.92
CA SER A 130 7.44 -13.59 -7.00
C SER A 130 7.36 -15.07 -7.38
N LEU A 131 6.16 -15.61 -7.59
CA LEU A 131 5.97 -17.00 -7.99
C LEU A 131 6.68 -17.33 -9.30
N ALA A 132 6.82 -16.37 -10.22
CA ALA A 132 7.52 -16.58 -11.48
C ALA A 132 9.04 -16.55 -11.32
N VAL A 133 9.59 -15.61 -10.55
CA VAL A 133 11.04 -15.28 -10.58
C VAL A 133 11.80 -15.66 -9.30
N SER A 134 11.12 -15.78 -8.17
CA SER A 134 11.76 -16.00 -6.88
C SER A 134 11.96 -17.50 -6.62
N ALA A 135 13.11 -17.85 -6.04
CA ALA A 135 13.54 -19.23 -5.78
C ALA A 135 13.23 -19.68 -4.33
N GLY A 136 13.13 -18.72 -3.40
CA GLY A 136 12.82 -18.95 -1.99
C GLY A 136 11.35 -18.69 -1.67
N PRO A 137 10.90 -19.07 -0.46
CA PRO A 137 9.59 -18.69 0.01
C PRO A 137 9.54 -17.18 0.24
N SER A 138 8.35 -16.61 0.07
CA SER A 138 8.13 -15.17 0.15
C SER A 138 7.07 -14.84 1.19
N VAL A 139 7.34 -13.81 1.97
CA VAL A 139 6.42 -13.22 2.97
C VAL A 139 6.58 -11.71 2.96
N GLY A 140 5.60 -11.00 3.49
CA GLY A 140 5.71 -9.57 3.77
C GLY A 140 4.74 -8.71 2.97
N ALA A 141 4.26 -7.65 3.62
CA ALA A 141 3.38 -6.66 3.00
C ALA A 141 4.07 -5.81 1.93
N SER A 142 5.39 -5.94 1.77
CA SER A 142 6.21 -5.11 0.91
C SER A 142 5.76 -5.10 -0.55
N GLY A 143 5.26 -6.21 -1.11
CA GLY A 143 4.69 -6.23 -2.46
C GLY A 143 3.50 -5.26 -2.61
N ALA A 144 2.59 -5.25 -1.64
CA ALA A 144 1.48 -4.29 -1.62
C ALA A 144 1.97 -2.85 -1.43
N ILE A 145 2.94 -2.63 -0.54
CA ILE A 145 3.53 -1.32 -0.24
C ILE A 145 4.25 -0.74 -1.46
N PHE A 146 5.05 -1.54 -2.17
CA PHE A 146 5.68 -1.14 -3.43
C PHE A 146 4.62 -0.80 -4.49
N GLY A 147 3.47 -1.47 -4.50
CA GLY A 147 2.35 -1.06 -5.34
C GLY A 147 1.72 0.26 -4.95
N LEU A 148 1.59 0.57 -3.66
CA LEU A 148 1.21 1.91 -3.20
C LEU A 148 2.23 2.97 -3.66
N GLN A 149 3.52 2.65 -3.61
CA GLN A 149 4.58 3.50 -4.15
C GLN A 149 4.41 3.75 -5.65
N GLY A 150 4.20 2.68 -6.43
CA GLY A 150 3.94 2.77 -7.88
C GLY A 150 2.71 3.61 -8.20
N ALA A 151 1.64 3.43 -7.42
CA ALA A 151 0.41 4.20 -7.53
C ALA A 151 0.62 5.69 -7.23
N ALA A 152 1.37 6.03 -6.17
CA ALA A 152 1.71 7.39 -5.82
C ALA A 152 2.52 8.07 -6.94
N ILE A 153 3.50 7.38 -7.53
CA ILE A 153 4.29 7.88 -8.66
C ILE A 153 3.36 8.20 -9.85
N VAL A 154 2.47 7.28 -10.20
CA VAL A 154 1.50 7.47 -11.30
C VAL A 154 0.58 8.65 -11.02
N LEU A 155 0.00 8.72 -9.81
CA LEU A 155 -0.90 9.78 -9.39
C LEU A 155 -0.27 11.16 -9.58
N PHE A 156 0.93 11.38 -9.01
CA PHE A 156 1.58 12.68 -9.10
C PHE A 156 2.13 12.96 -10.50
N ARG A 157 2.50 11.94 -11.27
CA ARG A 157 2.92 12.13 -12.67
C ARG A 157 1.76 12.57 -13.57
N LEU A 158 0.61 11.90 -13.45
CA LEU A 158 -0.56 12.16 -14.30
C LEU A 158 -1.35 13.40 -13.91
N HIS A 159 -1.23 13.85 -12.65
CA HIS A 159 -2.03 14.97 -12.12
C HIS A 159 -1.18 16.08 -11.50
N ARG A 160 0.08 16.25 -11.95
CA ARG A 160 1.03 17.29 -11.50
C ARG A 160 0.53 18.73 -11.67
N ASP A 161 -0.37 18.93 -12.62
CA ASP A 161 -1.03 20.20 -12.95
C ASP A 161 -2.24 20.49 -12.05
N ARG A 162 -2.76 19.46 -11.37
CA ARG A 162 -3.94 19.54 -10.48
C ARG A 162 -3.62 19.37 -9.00
N LEU A 163 -2.50 18.71 -8.68
CA LEU A 163 -2.05 18.43 -7.32
C LEU A 163 -0.83 19.27 -6.95
N LEU A 164 -0.87 19.91 -5.80
CA LEU A 164 0.27 20.55 -5.18
C LEU A 164 0.81 19.63 -4.09
N VAL A 165 2.09 19.28 -4.19
CA VAL A 165 2.87 18.64 -3.14
C VAL A 165 3.82 19.69 -2.58
N ARG A 166 3.61 20.05 -1.32
CA ARG A 166 4.41 21.03 -0.57
C ARG A 166 5.75 20.44 -0.13
N ASP A 167 5.74 19.22 0.39
CA ASP A 167 6.96 18.57 0.88
C ASP A 167 7.41 17.42 -0.03
N ARG A 168 8.44 17.70 -0.85
CA ARG A 168 9.03 16.71 -1.75
C ARG A 168 10.02 15.76 -1.04
N ARG A 169 10.40 16.03 0.21
CA ARG A 169 11.34 15.19 0.96
C ARG A 169 10.75 13.81 1.23
N VAL A 170 9.43 13.73 1.42
CA VAL A 170 8.72 12.45 1.57
C VAL A 170 8.97 11.54 0.36
N GLY A 171 8.94 12.09 -0.86
CA GLY A 171 9.26 11.34 -2.07
C GLY A 171 10.70 10.83 -2.12
N LEU A 172 11.67 11.63 -1.63
CA LEU A 172 13.06 11.21 -1.52
C LEU A 172 13.25 10.10 -0.47
N VAL A 173 12.65 10.25 0.72
CA VAL A 173 12.70 9.25 1.79
C VAL A 173 12.15 7.91 1.29
N LEU A 174 11.03 7.94 0.58
CA LEU A 174 10.42 6.76 0.00
C LEU A 174 11.25 6.13 -1.12
N LEU A 175 11.94 6.95 -1.94
CA LEU A 175 12.89 6.44 -2.93
C LEU A 175 14.10 5.77 -2.26
N VAL A 176 14.67 6.38 -1.22
CA VAL A 176 15.77 5.81 -0.43
C VAL A 176 15.33 4.50 0.22
N TRP A 177 14.13 4.47 0.80
CA TRP A 177 13.55 3.24 1.36
C TRP A 177 13.36 2.16 0.29
N ALA A 178 12.85 2.50 -0.90
CA ALA A 178 12.70 1.53 -1.98
C ALA A 178 14.05 0.96 -2.44
N ILE A 179 15.09 1.79 -2.55
CA ILE A 179 16.46 1.34 -2.87
C ILE A 179 16.98 0.42 -1.77
N TYR A 180 16.85 0.83 -0.50
CA TYR A 180 17.24 0.02 0.65
C TYR A 180 16.54 -1.35 0.64
N SER A 181 15.22 -1.40 0.44
CA SER A 181 14.45 -2.65 0.43
C SER A 181 14.86 -3.57 -0.73
N ILE A 182 15.21 -3.02 -1.90
CA ILE A 182 15.75 -3.82 -3.01
C ILE A 182 17.12 -4.39 -2.68
N VAL A 183 18.02 -3.58 -2.10
CA VAL A 183 19.36 -4.02 -1.67
C VAL A 183 19.25 -5.07 -0.57
N ALA A 184 18.38 -4.87 0.43
CA ALA A 184 18.11 -5.84 1.48
C ALA A 184 17.60 -7.17 0.90
N GLY A 185 16.72 -7.13 -0.11
CA GLY A 185 16.25 -8.32 -0.84
C GLY A 185 17.30 -9.07 -1.65
N LEU A 186 18.48 -8.47 -1.88
CA LEU A 186 19.62 -9.20 -2.45
C LEU A 186 20.43 -9.95 -1.38
N MET A 187 20.25 -9.60 -0.09
CA MET A 187 21.04 -10.15 1.02
C MET A 187 20.22 -11.06 1.95
N GLU A 188 18.91 -10.84 2.06
CA GLU A 188 18.03 -11.57 2.98
C GLU A 188 17.08 -12.52 2.22
N PRO A 189 17.12 -13.85 2.46
CA PRO A 189 16.33 -14.85 1.72
C PRO A 189 14.81 -14.67 1.73
N PHE A 190 14.25 -13.98 2.72
CA PHE A 190 12.80 -13.77 2.86
C PHE A 190 12.31 -12.41 2.34
N ILE A 191 13.21 -11.54 1.90
CA ILE A 191 12.86 -10.25 1.29
C ILE A 191 12.84 -10.42 -0.23
N ASP A 192 11.67 -10.26 -0.83
CA ASP A 192 11.44 -10.69 -2.20
C ASP A 192 11.40 -9.54 -3.21
N ASN A 193 12.46 -9.44 -4.01
CA ASN A 193 12.56 -8.43 -5.07
C ASN A 193 11.59 -8.67 -6.23
N GLY A 194 11.20 -9.92 -6.52
CA GLY A 194 10.14 -10.23 -7.46
C GLY A 194 8.80 -9.66 -6.99
N ALA A 195 8.50 -9.80 -5.69
CA ALA A 195 7.32 -9.22 -5.08
C ALA A 195 7.34 -7.68 -5.11
N HIS A 196 8.49 -7.06 -4.83
CA HIS A 196 8.66 -5.60 -4.90
C HIS A 196 8.39 -5.06 -6.31
N ILE A 197 9.01 -5.65 -7.33
CA ILE A 197 8.88 -5.21 -8.72
C ILE A 197 7.44 -5.45 -9.22
N GLY A 198 6.90 -6.65 -8.99
CA GLY A 198 5.54 -7.00 -9.39
C GLY A 198 4.49 -6.12 -8.73
N GLY A 199 4.68 -5.85 -7.43
CA GLY A 199 3.86 -4.92 -6.68
C GLY A 199 3.87 -3.52 -7.27
N ALA A 200 5.06 -2.95 -7.47
CA ALA A 200 5.21 -1.61 -8.04
C ALA A 200 4.57 -1.45 -9.42
N LEU A 201 4.80 -2.41 -10.32
CA LEU A 201 4.20 -2.39 -11.65
C LEU A 201 2.68 -2.59 -11.60
N GLY A 202 2.21 -3.55 -10.81
CA GLY A 202 0.78 -3.83 -10.63
C GLY A 202 0.05 -2.61 -10.07
N GLY A 203 0.54 -2.04 -8.98
CA GLY A 203 -0.04 -0.85 -8.35
C GLY A 203 -0.03 0.37 -9.29
N ALA A 204 1.04 0.57 -10.07
CA ALA A 204 1.09 1.61 -11.09
C ALA A 204 0.01 1.41 -12.17
N LEU A 205 -0.14 0.20 -12.70
CA LEU A 205 -1.16 -0.13 -13.71
C LEU A 205 -2.58 0.05 -13.18
N ILE A 206 -2.85 -0.43 -11.95
CA ILE A 206 -4.14 -0.27 -11.28
C ILE A 206 -4.44 1.22 -11.10
N ALA A 207 -3.50 2.00 -10.55
CA ALA A 207 -3.68 3.43 -10.31
C ALA A 207 -3.99 4.23 -11.58
N ARG A 208 -3.42 3.85 -12.73
CA ARG A 208 -3.75 4.47 -14.03
C ARG A 208 -5.21 4.30 -14.44
N ARG A 209 -5.89 3.26 -13.93
CA ARG A 209 -7.30 2.95 -14.24
C ARG A 209 -8.27 3.48 -13.18
N LEU A 210 -7.77 3.83 -12.01
CA LEU A 210 -8.57 4.41 -10.94
C LEU A 210 -8.81 5.90 -11.19
N HIS A 211 -9.97 6.38 -10.73
CA HIS A 211 -10.29 7.81 -10.67
C HIS A 211 -10.04 8.31 -9.24
N PRO A 212 -8.95 9.05 -8.96
CA PRO A 212 -8.59 9.42 -7.60
C PRO A 212 -9.69 10.25 -6.93
N VAL A 213 -10.20 9.79 -5.79
CA VAL A 213 -11.23 10.47 -5.00
C VAL A 213 -10.80 11.87 -4.57
N VAL A 214 -9.50 12.12 -4.42
CA VAL A 214 -8.97 13.46 -4.12
C VAL A 214 -9.28 14.48 -5.21
N LEU A 215 -9.39 14.04 -6.47
CA LEU A 215 -9.71 14.89 -7.63
C LEU A 215 -11.21 14.98 -7.90
N SER A 216 -11.96 13.94 -7.53
CA SER A 216 -13.41 13.83 -7.71
C SER A 216 -14.04 13.14 -6.50
N PRO A 217 -14.30 13.89 -5.40
CA PRO A 217 -14.83 13.32 -4.17
C PRO A 217 -16.19 12.64 -4.36
N LEU A 218 -16.40 11.53 -3.65
CA LEU A 218 -17.70 10.86 -3.64
C LEU A 218 -18.75 11.72 -2.90
N PRO A 219 -20.03 11.70 -3.35
CA PRO A 219 -21.13 12.24 -2.57
C PRO A 219 -21.18 11.64 -1.15
N PRO A 220 -21.56 12.42 -0.12
CA PRO A 220 -21.53 11.97 1.28
C PRO A 220 -22.26 10.64 1.53
N GLU A 221 -23.42 10.45 0.89
CA GLU A 221 -24.23 9.24 0.99
C GLU A 221 -23.51 8.01 0.44
N ARG A 222 -22.94 8.10 -0.76
CA ARG A 222 -22.15 7.01 -1.37
C ARG A 222 -20.92 6.69 -0.52
N ALA A 223 -20.23 7.71 -0.01
CA ALA A 223 -19.10 7.52 0.88
C ALA A 223 -19.50 6.83 2.20
N ALA A 224 -20.66 7.14 2.76
CA ALA A 224 -21.19 6.49 3.94
C ALA A 224 -21.53 5.02 3.69
N THR A 225 -22.19 4.72 2.58
CA THR A 225 -22.51 3.34 2.16
C THR A 225 -21.25 2.50 1.99
N VAL A 226 -20.23 3.01 1.29
CA VAL A 226 -18.95 2.32 1.13
C VAL A 226 -18.31 2.00 2.48
N ARG A 227 -18.28 2.96 3.42
CA ARG A 227 -17.73 2.72 4.76
C ARG A 227 -18.51 1.63 5.51
N ARG A 228 -19.85 1.66 5.46
CA ARG A 228 -20.69 0.64 6.11
C ARG A 228 -20.38 -0.76 5.61
N TRP A 229 -20.27 -0.95 4.30
CA TRP A 229 -19.94 -2.24 3.71
C TRP A 229 -18.54 -2.72 4.09
N LEU A 230 -17.54 -1.83 4.09
CA LEU A 230 -16.19 -2.19 4.51
C LEU A 230 -16.15 -2.63 5.99
N TRP A 231 -16.86 -1.93 6.87
CA TRP A 231 -16.96 -2.33 8.28
C TRP A 231 -17.71 -3.64 8.47
N LEU A 232 -18.77 -3.88 7.69
CA LEU A 232 -19.50 -5.14 7.73
C LEU A 232 -18.59 -6.30 7.29
N VAL A 233 -17.87 -6.15 6.18
CA VAL A 233 -16.90 -7.16 5.71
C VAL A 233 -15.82 -7.39 6.75
N ALA A 234 -15.26 -6.34 7.34
CA ALA A 234 -14.26 -6.47 8.40
C ALA A 234 -14.79 -7.21 9.62
N ALA A 235 -16.03 -6.92 10.05
CA ALA A 235 -16.67 -7.59 11.17
C ALA A 235 -16.92 -9.08 10.88
N LEU A 236 -17.35 -9.42 9.67
CA LEU A 236 -17.55 -10.81 9.24
C LEU A 236 -16.23 -11.60 9.20
N LEU A 237 -15.15 -10.98 8.70
CA LEU A 237 -13.82 -11.60 8.69
C LEU A 237 -13.30 -11.83 10.13
N ALA A 238 -13.48 -10.85 11.02
CA ALA A 238 -13.12 -10.99 12.43
C ALA A 238 -13.93 -12.10 13.11
N ALA A 239 -15.25 -12.17 12.87
CA ALA A 239 -16.11 -13.21 13.43
C ALA A 239 -15.72 -14.61 12.92
N ALA A 240 -15.40 -14.73 11.63
CA ALA A 240 -14.93 -15.99 11.04
C ALA A 240 -13.60 -16.44 11.67
N LEU A 241 -12.67 -15.51 11.91
CA LEU A 241 -11.39 -15.79 12.55
C LEU A 241 -11.57 -16.26 14.00
N VAL A 242 -12.42 -15.58 14.79
CA VAL A 242 -12.75 -15.98 16.16
C VAL A 242 -13.41 -17.36 16.18
N GLY A 243 -14.41 -17.57 15.32
CA GLY A 243 -15.12 -18.85 15.22
C GLY A 243 -14.24 -20.02 14.77
N TRP A 244 -13.18 -19.76 13.99
CA TRP A 244 -12.17 -20.76 13.67
C TRP A 244 -11.26 -21.06 14.87
N SER A 245 -10.88 -20.04 15.64
CA SER A 245 -9.98 -20.19 16.79
C SER A 245 -10.59 -20.94 17.97
N THR A 246 -11.92 -20.93 18.12
CA THR A 246 -12.65 -21.61 19.22
C THR A 246 -13.05 -23.05 18.91
N ARG A 247 -12.86 -23.51 17.67
CA ARG A 247 -13.14 -24.89 17.24
C ARG A 247 -11.92 -25.82 17.31
N ARG A 248 -10.79 -25.33 17.83
CA ARG A 248 -9.59 -26.10 18.17
C ARG A 248 -9.47 -26.23 19.67
#